data_AF-A0A3R6W5U1-F1
#
_entry.id   AF-A0A3R6W5U1-F1
#
_cell.length_a   1.000
_cell.length_b   1.000
_cell.length_c   1.000
_cell.angle_alpha   90.00
_cell.angle_beta   90.00
_cell.angle_gamma   90.00
#
_symmetry.space_group_name_H-M   'P 1'
#
loop_
_entity.id
_entity.type
_entity.pdbx_description
1 polymer ?
#
loop_
_entity_poly.entity_id
_entity_poly.type
_entity_poly.pdbx_seq_one_letter_code
_entity_poly.pdbx_strand_id
1 'polypeptide(L)'
;KEEPVSGRKKAENAGVAIAPLPVATDAATTGSSPRTPFKPPVSIRLNNNSLTHIDDLDKALDAVFVTPARLQWIDLSGNAIESLRASSFLPYLELTTVHLHANELCKYTDIDGLAVLTKLRHLTLHGNPVEEKKHYRNYTIYHIPSLLELDFSCVTKLDRERAETWSITYRKKLARRRGEDVDD
;
A
#
# COMPACT_ATOMS: atom_id res chain seq x y z
N LYS A 1 9.94 19.12 -79.00
CA LYS A 1 8.50 18.86 -79.20
C LYS A 1 7.79 19.45 -77.99
N GLU A 2 7.52 20.74 -78.07
CA GLU A 2 6.72 21.51 -77.12
C GLU A 2 5.56 22.10 -77.91
N GLU A 3 4.35 21.97 -77.38
CA GLU A 3 3.19 22.79 -77.73
C GLU A 3 2.38 23.08 -76.45
N PRO A 4 1.61 24.19 -76.43
CA PRO A 4 1.26 24.96 -75.23
C PRO A 4 -0.27 25.08 -75.01
N VAL A 5 -0.67 26.06 -74.18
CA VAL A 5 -1.94 26.83 -74.18
C VAL A 5 -2.88 26.66 -72.97
N SER A 6 -2.82 27.67 -72.10
CA SER A 6 -3.91 28.56 -71.60
C SER A 6 -5.38 28.12 -71.70
N GLY A 7 -6.16 28.38 -70.64
CA GLY A 7 -7.57 28.74 -70.83
C GLY A 7 -8.54 28.41 -69.70
N ARG A 8 -9.08 29.46 -69.07
CA ARG A 8 -10.24 29.47 -68.15
C ARG A 8 -11.44 28.69 -68.69
N LYS A 9 -12.27 28.14 -67.79
CA LYS A 9 -13.73 28.37 -67.84
C LYS A 9 -14.40 28.15 -66.48
N LYS A 10 -15.11 29.20 -66.06
CA LYS A 10 -16.11 29.29 -65.01
C LYS A 10 -17.31 28.43 -65.46
N ALA A 11 -17.87 27.60 -64.59
CA ALA A 11 -19.16 26.96 -64.82
C ALA A 11 -20.03 27.15 -63.58
N GLU A 12 -21.20 27.73 -63.82
CA GLU A 12 -22.24 28.05 -62.86
C GLU A 12 -22.99 26.81 -62.36
N ASN A 13 -23.32 26.91 -61.08
CA ASN A 13 -24.42 26.36 -60.31
C ASN A 13 -25.55 25.63 -61.07
N ALA A 14 -25.81 24.38 -60.69
CA ALA A 14 -27.13 23.74 -60.82
C ALA A 14 -27.42 23.02 -59.49
N GLY A 15 -28.44 23.51 -58.80
CA GLY A 15 -28.82 23.06 -57.47
C GLY A 15 -29.36 21.63 -57.46
N VAL A 16 -29.04 20.92 -56.37
CA VAL A 16 -29.78 19.74 -55.94
C VAL A 16 -30.12 19.95 -54.47
N ALA A 17 -31.41 19.92 -54.19
CA ALA A 17 -31.99 20.08 -52.86
C ALA A 17 -31.53 18.95 -51.93
N ILE A 18 -30.95 19.32 -50.78
CA ILE A 18 -30.62 18.38 -49.71
C ILE A 18 -31.64 18.62 -48.59
N ALA A 19 -32.42 17.58 -48.28
CA ALA A 19 -33.38 17.60 -47.18
C ALA A 19 -32.67 17.86 -45.83
N PRO A 20 -33.28 18.61 -44.89
CA PRO A 20 -32.66 18.88 -43.61
C PRO A 20 -32.63 17.60 -42.75
N LEU A 21 -31.45 17.28 -42.22
CA LEU A 21 -31.25 16.31 -41.16
C LEU A 21 -32.05 16.74 -39.91
N PRO A 22 -32.60 15.80 -39.13
CA PRO A 22 -33.42 16.12 -37.97
C PRO A 22 -32.58 16.80 -36.89
N VAL A 23 -33.10 17.93 -36.39
CA VAL A 23 -32.60 18.64 -35.21
C VAL A 23 -32.73 17.70 -34.02
N ALA A 24 -31.60 17.17 -33.54
CA ALA A 24 -31.53 16.55 -32.22
C ALA A 24 -31.70 17.68 -31.19
N THR A 25 -32.82 17.66 -30.49
CA THR A 25 -33.12 18.56 -29.39
C THR A 25 -32.14 18.35 -28.25
N ASP A 26 -31.59 19.46 -27.76
CA ASP A 26 -30.73 19.51 -26.58
C ASP A 26 -31.42 18.91 -25.36
N ALA A 27 -30.93 17.76 -24.92
CA ALA A 27 -31.10 17.26 -23.57
C ALA A 27 -29.73 16.80 -23.07
N ALA A 28 -28.89 17.78 -22.70
CA ALA A 28 -27.65 17.55 -21.99
C ALA A 28 -27.98 17.04 -20.57
N THR A 29 -28.33 15.75 -20.46
CA THR A 29 -28.27 15.03 -19.19
C THR A 29 -26.80 14.80 -18.90
N THR A 30 -26.19 15.76 -18.23
CA THR A 30 -24.88 15.64 -17.62
C THR A 30 -24.96 14.59 -16.51
N GLY A 31 -24.81 13.32 -16.89
CA GLY A 31 -24.52 12.23 -15.96
C GLY A 31 -23.11 12.38 -15.40
N SER A 32 -22.85 13.43 -14.62
CA SER A 32 -21.67 13.45 -13.77
C SER A 32 -21.96 12.50 -12.62
N SER A 33 -21.35 11.30 -12.62
CA SER A 33 -21.27 10.50 -11.40
C SER A 33 -20.81 11.42 -10.26
N PRO A 34 -21.47 11.42 -9.10
CA PRO A 34 -21.07 12.28 -8.01
C PRO A 34 -19.62 11.97 -7.69
N ARG A 35 -18.73 12.96 -7.89
CA ARG A 35 -17.35 12.87 -7.44
C ARG A 35 -17.41 12.62 -5.95
N THR A 36 -17.06 11.40 -5.52
CA THR A 36 -16.97 11.11 -4.10
C THR A 36 -16.01 12.13 -3.51
N PRO A 37 -16.41 12.85 -2.45
CA PRO A 37 -15.58 13.90 -1.90
C PRO A 37 -14.25 13.28 -1.46
N PHE A 38 -13.15 13.89 -1.87
CA PHE A 38 -11.82 13.49 -1.43
C PHE A 38 -11.78 13.53 0.09
N LYS A 39 -11.64 12.37 0.73
CA LYS A 39 -11.59 12.27 2.18
C LYS A 39 -10.14 12.05 2.56
N PRO A 40 -9.51 13.00 3.28
CA PRO A 40 -8.08 12.97 3.54
C PRO A 40 -7.69 11.70 4.33
N PRO A 41 -6.43 11.25 4.19
CA PRO A 41 -5.88 10.18 5.02
C PRO A 41 -5.96 10.59 6.49
N VAL A 42 -6.33 9.65 7.35
CA VAL A 42 -6.31 9.88 8.79
C VAL A 42 -4.93 9.44 9.29
N SER A 43 -4.27 10.32 10.03
CA SER A 43 -2.94 10.08 10.59
C SER A 43 -2.90 10.43 12.07
N ILE A 44 -2.07 9.72 12.83
CA ILE A 44 -1.78 10.05 14.22
C ILE A 44 -0.29 9.89 14.51
N ARG A 45 0.24 10.82 15.32
CA ARG A 45 1.62 10.82 15.79
C ARG A 45 1.64 10.65 17.30
N LEU A 46 2.28 9.58 17.77
CA LEU A 46 2.41 9.17 19.17
C LEU A 46 3.89 8.90 19.54
N ASN A 47 4.84 9.45 18.76
CA ASN A 47 6.26 9.21 18.94
C ASN A 47 6.83 9.91 20.19
N ASN A 48 7.98 9.44 20.66
CA ASN A 48 8.72 10.01 21.81
C ASN A 48 7.88 10.06 23.10
N ASN A 49 7.12 9.00 23.37
CA ASN A 49 6.42 8.79 24.63
C ASN A 49 7.01 7.59 25.37
N SER A 50 6.35 7.16 26.45
CA SER A 50 6.75 5.98 27.24
C SER A 50 5.79 4.82 27.07
N LEU A 51 5.24 4.63 25.86
CA LEU A 51 4.32 3.53 25.59
C LEU A 51 5.09 2.20 25.61
N THR A 52 4.64 1.26 26.44
CA THR A 52 5.20 -0.09 26.51
C THR A 52 4.35 -1.12 25.76
N HIS A 53 3.05 -0.84 25.64
CA HIS A 53 2.06 -1.72 25.03
C HIS A 53 1.04 -0.90 24.24
N ILE A 54 0.48 -1.50 23.18
CA ILE A 54 -0.54 -0.89 22.32
C ILE A 54 -1.84 -1.71 22.28
N ASP A 55 -2.04 -2.59 23.25
CA ASP A 55 -3.20 -3.49 23.29
C ASP A 55 -4.54 -2.75 23.46
N ASP A 56 -4.53 -1.59 24.12
CA ASP A 56 -5.71 -0.73 24.34
C ASP A 56 -5.79 0.47 23.37
N LEU A 57 -5.07 0.39 22.25
CA LEU A 57 -5.05 1.47 21.26
C LEU A 57 -6.44 1.73 20.64
N ASP A 58 -7.28 0.71 20.56
CA ASP A 58 -8.70 0.78 20.16
C ASP A 58 -9.50 1.75 21.00
N LYS A 59 -9.46 1.59 22.32
CA LYS A 59 -10.18 2.47 23.25
C LYS A 59 -9.71 3.91 23.15
N ALA A 60 -8.39 4.12 23.04
CA ALA A 60 -7.81 5.45 22.94
C ALA A 60 -8.19 6.14 21.61
N LEU A 61 -8.14 5.40 20.49
CA LEU A 61 -8.48 5.96 19.19
C LEU A 61 -9.99 6.16 19.02
N ASP A 62 -10.84 5.32 19.61
CA ASP A 62 -12.30 5.50 19.62
C ASP A 62 -12.72 6.78 20.38
N ALA A 63 -11.95 7.18 21.40
CA ALA A 63 -12.20 8.42 22.13
C ALA A 63 -11.84 9.69 21.35
N VAL A 64 -10.91 9.58 20.38
CA VAL A 64 -10.37 10.74 19.64
C VAL A 64 -10.91 10.82 18.21
N PHE A 65 -11.20 9.68 17.57
CA PHE A 65 -11.62 9.61 16.18
C PHE A 65 -13.06 9.12 16.02
N VAL A 66 -13.79 9.76 15.12
CA VAL A 66 -15.14 9.32 14.70
C VAL A 66 -15.10 8.02 13.87
N THR A 67 -13.99 7.75 13.17
CA THR A 67 -13.82 6.53 12.36
C THR A 67 -12.36 6.10 12.34
N PRO A 68 -11.85 5.48 13.43
CA PRO A 68 -10.45 5.12 13.56
C PRO A 68 -10.03 3.99 12.62
N ALA A 69 -10.95 3.16 12.12
CA ALA A 69 -10.69 2.24 11.01
C ALA A 69 -10.20 2.95 9.72
N ARG A 70 -10.44 4.27 9.64
CA ARG A 70 -9.90 5.24 8.67
C ARG A 70 -8.38 5.39 8.64
N LEU A 71 -7.69 4.95 9.69
CA LEU A 71 -6.30 5.30 9.97
C LEU A 71 -5.37 4.71 8.90
N GLN A 72 -4.57 5.56 8.28
CA GLN A 72 -3.63 5.17 7.21
C GLN A 72 -2.17 5.34 7.59
N TRP A 73 -1.88 6.22 8.55
CA TRP A 73 -0.52 6.54 8.97
C TRP A 73 -0.47 6.62 10.50
N ILE A 74 0.46 5.88 11.09
CA ILE A 74 0.70 5.92 12.53
C ILE A 74 2.19 5.95 12.82
N ASP A 75 2.58 6.82 13.76
CA ASP A 75 3.94 6.93 14.24
C ASP A 75 4.02 6.65 15.73
N LEU A 76 4.64 5.52 16.06
CA LEU A 76 4.88 4.99 17.40
C LEU A 76 6.40 4.96 17.70
N SER A 77 7.21 5.67 16.94
CA SER A 77 8.67 5.65 17.11
C SER A 77 9.13 6.27 18.43
N GLY A 78 10.31 5.86 18.91
CA GLY A 78 10.88 6.43 20.15
C GLY A 78 10.01 6.16 21.38
N ASN A 79 9.40 4.98 21.45
CA ASN A 79 8.67 4.50 22.63
C ASN A 79 9.43 3.31 23.23
N ALA A 80 8.81 2.56 24.16
CA ALA A 80 9.40 1.38 24.79
C ALA A 80 8.55 0.14 24.48
N ILE A 81 8.01 0.02 23.26
CA ILE A 81 7.08 -1.06 22.92
C ILE A 81 7.84 -2.38 22.83
N GLU A 82 7.46 -3.35 23.66
CA GLU A 82 8.17 -4.64 23.77
C GLU A 82 7.53 -5.77 22.94
N SER A 83 6.25 -5.64 22.59
CA SER A 83 5.53 -6.65 21.81
C SER A 83 4.45 -6.06 20.93
N LEU A 84 4.19 -6.76 19.81
CA LEU A 84 3.12 -6.42 18.87
C LEU A 84 2.19 -7.61 18.72
N ARG A 85 0.90 -7.39 18.94
CA ARG A 85 -0.14 -8.40 18.73
C ARG A 85 -1.00 -8.04 17.54
N ALA A 86 -1.36 -9.04 16.74
CA ALA A 86 -2.26 -8.85 15.61
C ALA A 86 -3.59 -8.22 16.01
N SER A 87 -4.09 -8.54 17.21
CA SER A 87 -5.31 -7.96 17.78
C SER A 87 -5.28 -6.43 17.85
N SER A 88 -4.12 -5.83 18.13
CA SER A 88 -3.95 -4.39 18.26
C SER A 88 -4.03 -3.67 16.90
N PHE A 89 -3.90 -4.40 15.79
CA PHE A 89 -3.92 -3.86 14.43
C PHE A 89 -5.13 -4.26 13.59
N LEU A 90 -5.85 -5.32 14.00
CA LEU A 90 -7.07 -5.80 13.33
C LEU A 90 -8.12 -4.69 13.06
N PRO A 91 -8.35 -3.71 13.96
CA PRO A 91 -9.28 -2.62 13.68
C PRO A 91 -8.82 -1.63 12.60
N TYR A 92 -7.54 -1.64 12.20
CA TYR A 92 -6.88 -0.60 11.39
C TYR A 92 -6.31 -1.14 10.08
N LEU A 93 -7.08 -1.94 9.34
CA LEU A 93 -6.62 -2.59 8.10
C LEU A 93 -6.31 -1.62 6.96
N GLU A 94 -6.70 -0.34 7.07
CA GLU A 94 -6.34 0.72 6.11
C GLU A 94 -4.95 1.31 6.33
N LEU A 95 -4.21 0.87 7.35
CA LEU A 95 -2.84 1.32 7.60
C LEU A 95 -1.93 1.02 6.41
N THR A 96 -1.27 2.06 5.92
CA THR A 96 -0.29 2.00 4.82
C THR A 96 1.12 2.33 5.30
N THR A 97 1.25 3.10 6.37
CA THR A 97 2.54 3.50 6.96
C THR A 97 2.52 3.34 8.46
N VAL A 98 3.51 2.61 8.96
CA VAL A 98 3.70 2.38 10.40
C VAL A 98 5.15 2.68 10.74
N HIS A 99 5.38 3.59 11.68
CA HIS A 99 6.71 3.84 12.22
C HIS A 99 6.85 3.26 13.62
N LEU A 100 7.79 2.33 13.78
CA LEU A 100 8.06 1.59 15.01
C LEU A 100 9.56 1.58 15.37
N HIS A 101 10.38 2.38 14.68
CA HIS A 101 11.80 2.48 14.98
C HIS A 101 12.06 3.03 16.40
N ALA A 102 13.23 2.70 16.96
CA ALA A 102 13.60 3.04 18.33
C ALA A 102 12.53 2.60 19.35
N ASN A 103 12.28 1.29 19.41
CA ASN A 103 11.43 0.61 20.39
C ASN A 103 12.17 -0.65 20.89
N GLU A 104 11.53 -1.47 21.71
CA GLU A 104 12.14 -2.64 22.37
C GLU A 104 11.67 -3.97 21.75
N LEU A 105 11.28 -3.97 20.47
CA LEU A 105 10.79 -5.16 19.79
C LEU A 105 11.90 -6.17 19.59
N CYS A 106 11.75 -7.32 20.23
CA CYS A 106 12.77 -8.35 20.23
C CYS A 106 12.42 -9.53 19.34
N LYS A 107 11.14 -9.90 19.13
CA LYS A 107 10.76 -11.22 18.62
C LYS A 107 10.30 -11.14 17.16
N TYR A 108 10.52 -12.21 16.42
CA TYR A 108 9.94 -12.37 15.08
C TYR A 108 8.41 -12.42 15.10
N THR A 109 7.83 -12.91 16.20
CA THR A 109 6.38 -12.94 16.41
C THR A 109 5.75 -11.56 16.43
N ASP A 110 6.52 -10.51 16.78
CA ASP A 110 6.04 -9.13 16.75
C ASP A 110 5.84 -8.67 15.29
N ILE A 111 6.71 -9.13 14.38
CA ILE A 111 6.57 -8.91 12.94
C ILE A 111 5.38 -9.69 12.39
N ASP A 112 5.15 -10.92 12.86
CA ASP A 112 3.97 -11.71 12.50
C ASP A 112 2.67 -10.99 12.88
N GLY A 113 2.67 -10.25 14.00
CA GLY A 113 1.55 -9.41 14.42
C GLY A 113 1.19 -8.32 13.39
N LEU A 114 2.16 -7.83 12.63
CA LEU A 114 1.97 -6.82 11.58
C LEU A 114 1.50 -7.42 10.25
N ALA A 115 1.64 -8.74 10.04
CA ALA A 115 1.26 -9.40 8.79
C ALA A 115 -0.25 -9.30 8.48
N VAL A 116 -1.08 -9.00 9.47
CA VAL A 116 -2.52 -8.72 9.30
C VAL A 116 -2.79 -7.47 8.46
N LEU A 117 -1.82 -6.55 8.38
CA LEU A 117 -1.92 -5.29 7.66
C LEU A 117 -1.63 -5.48 6.16
N THR A 118 -2.61 -6.02 5.43
CA THR A 118 -2.50 -6.30 3.99
C THR A 118 -2.24 -5.06 3.12
N LYS A 119 -2.58 -3.86 3.63
CA LYS A 119 -2.36 -2.57 2.95
C LYS A 119 -1.05 -1.87 3.35
N LEU A 120 -0.26 -2.44 4.26
CA LEU A 120 1.00 -1.85 4.69
C LEU A 120 1.97 -1.70 3.50
N ARG A 121 2.61 -0.53 3.39
CA ARG A 121 3.55 -0.17 2.32
C ARG A 121 4.88 0.34 2.87
N HIS A 122 4.85 1.09 3.97
CA HIS A 122 6.05 1.67 4.59
C HIS A 122 6.13 1.24 6.05
N LEU A 123 7.26 0.63 6.42
CA LEU A 123 7.52 0.14 7.77
C LEU A 123 8.93 0.54 8.21
N THR A 124 9.04 1.06 9.44
CA THR A 124 10.34 1.26 10.08
C THR A 124 10.38 0.51 11.40
N LEU A 125 11.45 -0.24 11.61
CA LEU A 125 11.72 -1.12 12.74
C LEU A 125 13.20 -1.05 13.18
N HIS A 126 14.06 -0.30 12.49
CA HIS A 126 15.44 -0.07 12.91
C HIS A 126 15.53 0.52 14.33
N GLY A 127 16.64 0.30 15.01
CA GLY A 127 16.80 0.66 16.42
C GLY A 127 15.91 -0.17 17.36
N ASN A 128 15.44 -1.33 16.91
CA ASN A 128 14.84 -2.36 17.77
C ASN A 128 15.79 -3.58 17.84
N PRO A 129 15.80 -4.33 18.95
CA PRO A 129 16.63 -5.54 19.07
C PRO A 129 16.37 -6.62 18.00
N VAL A 130 15.19 -6.63 17.37
CA VAL A 130 14.87 -7.54 16.26
C VAL A 130 15.71 -7.28 15.00
N GLU A 131 16.19 -6.04 14.80
CA GLU A 131 17.00 -5.66 13.64
C GLU A 131 18.32 -6.44 13.57
N GLU A 132 18.94 -6.69 14.73
CA GLU A 132 20.22 -7.41 14.83
C GLU A 132 20.11 -8.91 14.52
N LYS A 133 18.88 -9.44 14.41
CA LYS A 133 18.67 -10.87 14.21
C LYS A 133 18.95 -11.29 12.77
N LYS A 134 19.55 -12.49 12.63
CA LYS A 134 19.91 -13.07 11.33
C LYS A 134 18.69 -13.17 10.42
N HIS A 135 18.81 -12.67 9.20
CA HIS A 135 17.74 -12.69 8.18
C HIS A 135 16.53 -11.80 8.51
N TYR A 136 16.65 -10.83 9.44
CA TYR A 136 15.60 -9.87 9.76
C TYR A 136 14.88 -9.32 8.51
N ARG A 137 15.62 -8.73 7.57
CA ARG A 137 15.04 -8.16 6.33
C ARG A 137 14.26 -9.20 5.51
N ASN A 138 14.82 -10.40 5.32
CA ASN A 138 14.15 -11.46 4.55
C ASN A 138 12.89 -11.97 5.28
N TYR A 139 12.96 -12.10 6.60
CA TYR A 139 11.83 -12.49 7.44
C TYR A 139 10.68 -11.49 7.28
N THR A 140 10.96 -10.20 7.45
CA THR A 140 9.96 -9.12 7.37
C THR A 140 9.33 -9.03 5.99
N ILE A 141 10.14 -9.07 4.93
CA ILE A 141 9.64 -8.99 3.55
C ILE A 141 8.78 -10.22 3.18
N TYR A 142 9.15 -11.40 3.67
CA TYR A 142 8.37 -12.61 3.44
C TYR A 142 7.00 -12.57 4.13
N HIS A 143 6.94 -12.16 5.40
CA HIS A 143 5.70 -12.13 6.18
C HIS A 143 4.79 -10.95 5.82
N ILE A 144 5.36 -9.86 5.27
CA ILE A 144 4.63 -8.66 4.86
C ILE A 144 4.87 -8.40 3.36
N PRO A 145 4.28 -9.20 2.46
CA PRO A 145 4.54 -9.11 1.03
C PRO A 145 4.01 -7.81 0.40
N SER A 146 3.11 -7.10 1.09
CA SER A 146 2.57 -5.80 0.67
C SER A 146 3.58 -4.65 0.74
N LEU A 147 4.69 -4.83 1.46
CA LEU A 147 5.64 -3.77 1.79
C LEU A 147 6.41 -3.25 0.57
N LEU A 148 6.52 -1.94 0.42
CA LEU A 148 7.31 -1.26 -0.62
C LEU A 148 8.62 -0.70 -0.06
N GLU A 149 8.67 -0.36 1.22
CA GLU A 149 9.84 0.21 1.89
C GLU A 149 9.96 -0.34 3.30
N LEU A 150 11.17 -0.79 3.65
CA LEU A 150 11.54 -1.24 5.00
C LEU A 150 12.77 -0.45 5.44
N ASP A 151 12.69 0.21 6.59
CA ASP A 151 13.80 0.97 7.18
C ASP A 151 14.43 1.97 6.21
N PHE A 152 13.57 2.73 5.53
CA PHE A 152 13.93 3.71 4.49
C PHE A 152 14.65 3.11 3.26
N SER A 153 14.71 1.78 3.16
CA SER A 153 15.22 1.07 1.99
C SER A 153 14.05 0.47 1.21
N CYS A 154 13.95 0.82 -0.07
CA CYS A 154 13.01 0.21 -1.00
C CYS A 154 13.12 -1.32 -0.99
N VAL A 155 11.98 -2.00 -1.09
CA VAL A 155 11.86 -3.45 -1.26
C VAL A 155 11.83 -3.76 -2.74
N THR A 156 12.93 -4.28 -3.26
CA THR A 156 13.09 -4.59 -4.67
C THR A 156 12.53 -5.98 -5.01
N LYS A 157 12.38 -6.28 -6.31
CA LYS A 157 12.02 -7.64 -6.76
C LYS A 157 13.04 -8.68 -6.29
N LEU A 158 14.34 -8.34 -6.38
CA LEU A 158 15.42 -9.20 -5.92
C LEU A 158 15.35 -9.48 -4.41
N ASP A 159 14.97 -8.49 -3.59
CA ASP A 159 14.75 -8.72 -2.16
C ASP A 159 13.64 -9.74 -1.91
N ARG A 160 12.55 -9.68 -2.70
CA ARG A 160 11.44 -10.64 -2.62
C ARG A 160 11.85 -12.05 -3.02
N GLU A 161 12.60 -12.19 -4.10
CA GLU A 161 13.14 -13.49 -4.55
C GLU A 161 14.08 -14.10 -3.49
N ARG A 162 14.93 -13.27 -2.87
CA ARG A 162 15.80 -13.67 -1.76
C ARG A 162 15.00 -14.08 -0.53
N ALA A 163 13.96 -13.31 -0.18
CA ALA A 163 13.06 -13.63 0.93
C ALA A 163 12.32 -14.96 0.69
N GLU A 164 11.85 -15.20 -0.53
CA GLU A 164 11.18 -16.44 -0.92
C GLU A 164 12.13 -17.66 -0.84
N THR A 165 13.33 -17.54 -1.42
CA THR A 165 14.35 -18.59 -1.37
C THR A 165 14.76 -18.92 0.08
N TRP A 166 14.91 -17.86 0.88
CA TRP A 166 15.14 -17.99 2.31
C TRP A 166 13.99 -18.70 3.03
N SER A 167 12.73 -18.41 2.67
CA SER A 167 11.54 -19.02 3.29
C SER A 167 11.49 -20.53 3.09
N ILE A 168 11.84 -21.01 1.89
CA ILE A 168 11.90 -22.45 1.58
C ILE A 168 12.92 -23.13 2.50
N THR A 169 14.11 -22.55 2.60
CA THR A 169 15.19 -23.09 3.46
C THR A 169 14.79 -23.04 4.94
N TYR A 170 14.16 -21.94 5.36
CA TYR A 170 13.67 -21.76 6.72
C TYR A 170 12.61 -22.80 7.09
N ARG A 171 11.63 -23.05 6.22
CA ARG A 171 10.59 -24.07 6.40
C ARG A 171 11.20 -25.48 6.46
N LYS A 172 12.11 -25.84 5.55
CA LYS A 172 12.81 -27.16 5.61
C LYS A 172 13.57 -27.33 6.93
N LYS A 173 14.27 -26.29 7.40
CA LYS A 173 14.97 -26.32 8.71
C LYS A 173 14.01 -26.45 9.89
N LEU A 174 12.86 -25.78 9.83
CA LEU A 174 11.84 -25.83 10.89
C LEU A 174 11.18 -27.22 10.96
N ALA A 175 10.81 -27.80 9.83
CA ALA A 175 10.24 -29.16 9.74
C ALA A 175 11.19 -30.22 10.30
N ARG A 176 12.49 -30.15 9.94
CA ARG A 176 13.53 -31.03 10.52
C ARG A 176 13.64 -30.91 12.03
N ARG A 177 13.50 -29.70 12.59
CA ARG A 177 13.49 -29.50 14.06
C ARG A 177 12.24 -30.04 14.73
N ARG A 178 11.12 -30.12 14.01
CA ARG A 178 9.85 -30.68 14.49
C ARG A 178 9.72 -32.18 14.27
N GLY A 179 10.70 -32.81 13.59
CA GLY A 179 10.69 -34.24 13.27
C GLY A 179 9.73 -34.62 12.15
N GLU A 180 9.39 -33.67 11.27
CA GLU A 180 8.57 -33.92 10.08
C GLU A 180 9.48 -34.32 8.91
N ASP A 181 9.19 -35.45 8.25
CA ASP A 181 9.92 -35.89 7.06
C ASP A 181 9.70 -34.88 5.92
N VAL A 182 10.79 -34.33 5.40
CA VAL A 182 10.78 -33.38 4.28
C VAL A 182 11.20 -34.15 3.05
N ASP A 183 10.24 -34.56 2.21
CA ASP A 183 10.54 -35.15 0.89
C ASP A 183 11.33 -34.14 0.05
N ASP A 184 12.45 -34.61 -0.51
CA ASP A 184 13.49 -33.77 -1.13
C ASP A 184 13.10 -33.18 -2.49
#